data_AF-A0A2N1PT08-F1
#
_entry.id   AF-A0A2N1PT08-F1
#
_cell.length_a   1.000
_cell.length_b   1.000
_cell.length_c   1.000
_cell.angle_alpha   90.00
_cell.angle_beta   90.00
_cell.angle_gamma   90.00
#
_symmetry.space_group_name_H-M   'P 1'
#
loop_
_entity.id
_entity.type
_entity.pdbx_description
1 polymer ?
#
loop_
_entity_poly.entity_id
_entity_poly.type
_entity_poly.pdbx_seq_one_letter_code
_entity_poly.pdbx_strand_id
1 'polypeptide(L)'
;MVEKKMDSEVETTDVVKMTCPKDAMNYDLSATYCKGDKIFHELWEDVGVVEETGVTEDGCKKMVVRFEKNGKKKLIMEFTAK
;
A
#
# COMPACT_ATOMS: atom_id res chain seq x y z
N MET A 1 -39.76 -24.21 -12.33
CA MET A 1 -38.90 -23.75 -13.44
C MET A 1 -37.50 -23.62 -12.90
N VAL A 2 -36.57 -24.23 -13.63
CA VAL A 2 -35.22 -24.57 -13.22
C VAL A 2 -34.33 -23.32 -13.17
N GLU A 3 -33.36 -23.45 -12.29
CA GLU A 3 -32.36 -22.53 -11.78
C GLU A 3 -31.36 -21.97 -12.82
N LYS A 4 -30.47 -21.12 -12.28
CA LYS A 4 -29.07 -20.89 -12.71
C LYS A 4 -28.90 -20.02 -13.96
N LYS A 5 -27.87 -19.20 -14.08
CA LYS A 5 -26.79 -18.71 -13.21
C LYS A 5 -26.17 -17.59 -14.03
N MET A 6 -25.75 -16.51 -13.37
CA MET A 6 -24.95 -15.47 -13.99
C MET A 6 -23.54 -15.69 -13.49
N ASP A 7 -22.84 -16.63 -14.13
CA ASP A 7 -21.41 -16.80 -13.97
C ASP A 7 -20.74 -15.83 -14.95
N SER A 8 -20.11 -14.78 -14.43
CA SER A 8 -19.17 -13.98 -15.22
C SER A 8 -17.82 -14.11 -14.55
N GLU A 9 -17.07 -15.10 -15.03
CA GLU A 9 -15.65 -15.27 -14.79
C GLU A 9 -14.90 -14.24 -15.63
N VAL A 10 -13.93 -13.54 -15.04
CA VAL A 10 -12.91 -12.82 -15.82
C VAL A 10 -11.54 -13.10 -15.20
N GLU A 11 -10.86 -14.07 -15.80
CA GLU A 11 -9.42 -14.23 -15.72
C GLU A 11 -8.81 -13.67 -17.00
N THR A 12 -8.17 -12.50 -16.92
CA THR A 12 -7.05 -12.16 -17.81
C THR A 12 -6.05 -11.31 -17.04
N THR A 13 -4.80 -11.73 -17.20
CA THR A 13 -3.59 -11.34 -16.49
C THR A 13 -3.13 -9.93 -16.82
N ASP A 14 -3.16 -9.06 -15.82
CA ASP A 14 -2.24 -7.94 -15.64
C ASP A 14 -1.94 -7.90 -14.15
N VAL A 15 -0.69 -7.68 -13.75
CA VAL A 15 -0.25 -7.68 -12.34
C VAL A 15 -0.74 -6.40 -11.65
N VAL A 16 -2.06 -6.29 -11.56
CA VAL A 16 -2.79 -5.26 -10.87
C VAL A 16 -2.79 -5.66 -9.42
N LYS A 17 -1.77 -5.22 -8.68
CA LYS A 17 -1.81 -5.21 -7.22
C LYS A 17 -2.77 -4.10 -6.77
N MET A 18 -4.05 -4.27 -7.11
CA MET A 18 -5.18 -3.52 -6.58
C MET A 18 -5.47 -4.08 -5.20
N THR A 19 -4.61 -3.73 -4.22
CA THR A 19 -4.88 -4.06 -2.83
C THR A 19 -5.90 -3.07 -2.30
N CYS A 20 -7.05 -3.65 -2.02
CA CYS A 20 -8.25 -3.04 -1.49
C CYS A 20 -8.01 -2.67 -0.01
N PRO A 21 -8.57 -1.56 0.49
CA PRO A 21 -8.36 -1.11 1.86
C PRO A 21 -9.16 -1.98 2.84
N LYS A 22 -8.52 -2.96 3.46
CA LYS A 22 -9.10 -3.75 4.56
C LYS A 22 -8.05 -3.89 5.65
N ASP A 23 -8.20 -3.04 6.66
CA ASP A 23 -7.35 -2.93 7.85
C ASP A 23 -5.93 -2.42 7.58
N ALA A 24 -5.48 -1.48 8.42
CA ALA A 24 -4.19 -0.83 8.24
C ALA A 24 -3.05 -1.87 8.26
N MET A 25 -2.18 -1.86 7.25
CA MET A 25 -1.00 -2.72 7.23
C MET A 25 0.04 -2.17 8.20
N ASN A 26 0.72 -3.05 8.94
CA ASN A 26 1.92 -2.65 9.67
C ASN A 26 2.98 -2.11 8.71
N TYR A 27 3.66 -1.05 9.11
CA TYR A 27 4.81 -0.52 8.39
C TYR A 27 5.96 -1.54 8.40
N ASP A 28 6.46 -1.86 7.22
CA ASP A 28 7.50 -2.84 6.98
C ASP A 28 8.37 -2.41 5.78
N LEU A 29 9.68 -2.58 5.90
CA LEU A 29 10.68 -2.18 4.91
C LEU A 29 10.85 -3.20 3.76
N SER A 30 10.10 -4.29 3.76
CA SER A 30 10.02 -5.25 2.64
C SER A 30 8.63 -5.23 1.99
N ALA A 31 7.66 -4.52 2.58
CA ALA A 31 6.34 -4.36 2.01
C ALA A 31 6.31 -3.23 0.98
N THR A 32 5.44 -3.39 -0.03
CA THR A 32 5.16 -2.34 -1.01
C THR A 32 3.78 -1.76 -0.74
N TYR A 33 3.70 -0.44 -0.67
CA TYR A 33 2.47 0.29 -0.40
C TYR A 33 2.08 1.13 -1.61
N CYS A 34 0.79 1.38 -1.77
CA CYS A 34 0.22 2.24 -2.81
C CYS A 34 -0.42 3.48 -2.19
N LYS A 35 -0.58 4.52 -3.01
CA LYS A 35 -1.33 5.71 -2.64
C LYS A 35 -2.77 5.32 -2.25
N GLY A 36 -3.20 5.72 -1.05
CA GLY A 36 -4.49 5.37 -0.46
C GLY A 36 -4.44 4.24 0.57
N ASP A 37 -3.32 3.50 0.67
CA ASP A 37 -3.18 2.46 1.69
C ASP A 37 -3.06 3.07 3.09
N LYS A 38 -3.64 2.37 4.07
CA LYS A 38 -3.47 2.69 5.49
C LYS A 38 -2.30 1.91 6.06
N ILE A 39 -1.41 2.63 6.73
CA ILE A 39 -0.20 2.08 7.35
C ILE A 39 -0.23 2.41 8.84
N PHE A 40 -0.03 1.40 9.67
CA PHE A 40 0.20 1.56 11.11
C PHE A 40 1.69 1.51 11.41
N HIS A 41 2.20 2.50 12.13
CA HIS A 41 3.59 2.56 12.54
C HIS A 41 3.70 2.31 14.06
N GLU A 42 4.30 1.17 14.46
CA GLU A 42 4.36 0.75 15.87
C GLU A 42 5.04 1.77 16.78
N LEU A 43 6.17 2.36 16.36
CA LEU A 43 6.91 3.34 17.17
C LEU A 43 6.14 4.64 17.40
N TRP A 44 5.17 4.95 16.54
CA TRP A 44 4.35 6.15 16.65
C TRP A 44 2.96 5.85 17.20
N GLU A 45 2.61 4.57 17.32
CA GLU A 45 1.29 4.06 17.68
C GLU A 45 0.19 4.82 16.92
N ASP A 46 0.42 5.00 15.62
CA ASP A 46 -0.38 5.89 14.78
C ASP A 46 -0.64 5.26 13.43
N VAL A 47 -1.85 5.50 12.92
CA VAL A 47 -2.27 5.08 11.59
C VAL A 47 -2.16 6.28 10.65
N GLY A 48 -1.66 6.05 9.46
CA GLY A 48 -1.59 7.05 8.42
C GLY A 48 -1.98 6.52 7.06
N VAL A 49 -2.38 7.42 6.17
CA VAL A 49 -2.70 7.09 4.78
C VAL A 49 -1.56 7.52 3.87
N VAL A 50 -1.15 6.64 2.96
CA VAL A 50 -0.18 6.96 1.92
C VAL A 50 -0.78 7.99 0.97
N GLU A 51 -0.25 9.21 0.97
CA GLU A 51 -0.64 10.26 0.03
C GLU A 51 0.15 10.18 -1.28
N GLU A 52 1.37 9.65 -1.26
CA GLU A 52 2.25 9.59 -2.41
C GLU A 52 3.28 8.46 -2.27
N THR A 53 3.67 7.86 -3.40
CA THR A 53 4.77 6.92 -3.49
C THR A 53 5.74 7.38 -4.58
N GLY A 54 7.02 7.07 -4.43
CA GLY A 54 8.05 7.48 -5.37
C GLY A 54 9.31 6.64 -5.26
N VAL A 55 10.22 6.84 -6.21
CA VAL A 55 11.53 6.19 -6.26
C VAL A 55 12.59 7.28 -6.35
N THR A 56 13.68 7.15 -5.60
CA THR A 56 14.87 8.01 -5.76
C THR A 56 15.78 7.51 -6.87
N GLU A 57 16.68 8.37 -7.35
CA GLU A 57 17.64 8.03 -8.41
C GLU A 57 18.54 6.83 -8.02
N ASP A 58 18.80 6.66 -6.72
CA ASP A 58 19.49 5.50 -6.14
C ASP A 58 18.66 4.19 -6.15
N GLY A 59 17.45 4.20 -6.72
CA GLY A 59 16.55 3.05 -6.74
C GLY A 59 15.82 2.78 -5.42
N CYS A 60 15.94 3.66 -4.42
CA CYS A 60 15.26 3.48 -3.14
C CYS A 60 13.78 3.89 -3.27
N LYS A 61 12.88 3.00 -2.87
CA LYS A 61 11.44 3.29 -2.85
C LYS A 61 11.08 4.07 -1.59
N LYS A 62 10.38 5.20 -1.78
CA LYS A 62 9.90 6.06 -0.70
C LYS A 62 8.40 6.30 -0.81
N MET A 63 7.78 6.64 0.30
CA MET A 63 6.38 7.03 0.35
C MET A 63 6.16 8.18 1.33
N VAL A 64 5.13 8.96 1.08
CA VAL A 64 4.65 10.03 1.93
C VAL A 64 3.36 9.54 2.57
N VAL A 65 3.37 9.40 3.89
CA VAL A 65 2.24 8.95 4.69
C VAL A 65 1.77 10.11 5.55
N ARG A 66 0.48 10.42 5.51
CA ARG A 66 -0.15 11.36 6.42
C ARG A 66 -0.77 10.58 7.58
N PHE A 67 -0.09 10.62 8.71
CA PHE A 67 -0.53 10.10 9.98
C PHE A 67 -1.56 11.01 10.64
N GLU A 68 -2.49 10.41 11.39
CA GLU A 68 -3.58 11.13 12.05
C GLU A 68 -3.08 12.01 13.20
N LYS A 69 -2.16 11.52 14.04
CA LYS A 69 -1.61 12.28 15.18
C LYS A 69 -0.26 12.92 14.87
N ASN A 70 0.56 12.26 14.05
CA ASN A 70 1.93 12.69 13.74
C ASN A 70 2.05 13.55 12.47
N GLY A 71 0.98 13.68 11.69
CA GLY A 71 0.96 14.45 10.45
C GLY A 71 1.73 13.79 9.30
N LYS A 72 2.24 14.60 8.36
CA LYS A 72 2.95 14.09 7.18
C LYS A 72 4.35 13.58 7.52
N LYS A 73 4.64 12.33 7.15
CA LYS A 73 5.93 11.67 7.33
C LYS A 73 6.37 11.00 6.03
N LYS A 74 7.67 10.97 5.81
CA LYS A 74 8.28 10.29 4.67
C LYS A 74 8.90 8.99 5.17
N LEU A 75 8.49 7.88 4.58
CA LEU A 75 8.94 6.53 4.92
C LEU A 75 9.63 5.90 3.71
N ILE A 76 10.48 4.91 3.95
CA ILE A 76 11.21 4.17 2.92
C ILE A 76 10.61 2.76 2.88
N MET A 77 10.31 2.25 1.70
CA MET A 77 9.70 0.92 1.54
C MET A 77 10.70 -0.15 1.16
N GLU A 78 11.81 0.23 0.53
CA GLU A 78 12.82 -0.71 0.05
C GLU A 78 14.12 0.05 -0.19
N PHE A 79 15.22 -0.51 0.32
CA PHE A 79 16.57 -0.03 0.07
C PHE A 79 17.33 -1.09 -0.73
N THR A 80 17.52 -0.85 -2.03
CA THR A 80 18.45 -1.64 -2.84
C THR A 80 19.68 -0.77 -3.08
N ALA A 81 20.65 -0.81 -2.16
CA ALA A 81 22.00 -0.36 -2.51
C ALA A 81 22.56 -1.31 -3.58
N LYS A 82 22.99 -0.72 -4.69
CA LYS A 82 23.61 -1.44 -5.80
C LYS A 82 25.13 -1.44 -5.65
#